data_AF-D6PJT2-F1
#
_entry.id   AF-D6PJT2-F1
#
_cell.length_a   1.000
_cell.length_b   1.000
_cell.length_c   1.000
_cell.angle_alpha   90.00
_cell.angle_beta   90.00
_cell.angle_gamma   90.00
#
_symmetry.space_group_name_H-M   'P 1'
#
loop_
_entity.id
_entity.type
_entity.pdbx_description
1 polymer ?
#
loop_
_entity_poly.entity_id
_entity_poly.type
_entity_poly.pdbx_seq_one_letter_code
_entity_poly.pdbx_strand_id
1 'polypeptide(L)' 'MSLRKWTSEKWVDIANPKRGGGFPPCGRSKGEKRKNYPKCVKSSKARSMTASQRRAAVSRKKTAERRSRKGKKPNYAKT' A
#
# COMPACT_ATOMS: atom_id res chain seq x y z
N MET A 1 -13.39 -16.10 -3.21
CA MET A 1 -12.04 -15.62 -3.62
C MET A 1 -11.06 -16.75 -3.39
N SER A 2 -10.41 -17.28 -4.43
CA SER A 2 -9.37 -18.31 -4.23
C SER A 2 -8.02 -17.67 -3.91
N LEU A 3 -7.17 -18.38 -3.16
CA LEU A 3 -5.80 -17.96 -2.86
C LEU A 3 -4.99 -17.70 -4.13
N ARG A 4 -5.19 -18.52 -5.17
CA ARG A 4 -4.57 -18.33 -6.49
C ARG A 4 -4.94 -16.99 -7.12
N LYS A 5 -6.21 -16.58 -7.02
CA LYS A 5 -6.64 -15.27 -7.51
C LYS A 5 -5.95 -14.15 -6.72
N TRP A 6 -5.91 -14.26 -5.39
CA TRP A 6 -5.30 -13.23 -4.54
C TRP A 6 -3.79 -13.03 -4.79
N THR A 7 -3.03 -14.12 -4.99
CA THR A 7 -1.59 -14.04 -5.31
C THR A 7 -1.33 -13.55 -6.73
N SER A 8 -2.21 -13.87 -7.69
CA SER A 8 -2.09 -13.42 -9.09
C SER A 8 -2.33 -11.91 -9.27
N GLU A 9 -3.04 -11.25 -8.33
CA GLU A 9 -3.48 -9.86 -8.45
C GLU A 9 -2.37 -8.81 -8.34
N LYS A 10 -1.09 -9.24 -8.21
CA LYS A 10 0.14 -8.42 -8.18
C LYS A 10 -0.03 -7.13 -7.36
N TRP A 11 0.37 -7.19 -6.09
CA TRP A 11 0.21 -6.06 -5.17
C TRP A 11 1.34 -5.05 -5.31
N VAL A 12 1.02 -3.76 -5.23
CA VAL A 12 1.96 -2.64 -5.38
C VAL A 12 1.84 -1.65 -4.22
N ASP A 13 2.92 -0.93 -3.94
CA ASP A 13 2.98 0.09 -2.90
C ASP A 13 2.80 1.51 -3.47
N ILE A 14 1.62 2.10 -3.25
CA ILE A 14 1.29 3.44 -3.74
C ILE A 14 1.90 4.58 -2.91
N ALA A 15 2.53 4.28 -1.76
CA ALA A 15 3.17 5.28 -0.91
C ALA A 15 4.58 5.65 -1.40
N ASN A 16 5.17 4.85 -2.28
CA ASN A 16 6.54 5.02 -2.78
C ASN A 16 6.56 5.00 -4.32
N PRO A 17 6.00 6.02 -5.00
CA PRO A 17 6.04 6.10 -6.46
C PRO A 17 7.48 6.14 -6.98
N LYS A 18 7.74 5.46 -8.10
CA LYS A 18 9.05 5.49 -8.77
C LYS A 18 9.22 6.79 -9.56
N ARG A 19 10.46 7.26 -9.71
CA ARG A 19 10.78 8.48 -10.49
C ARG A 19 10.33 8.40 -11.96
N GLY A 20 10.30 7.21 -12.56
CA GLY A 20 9.82 6.96 -13.93
C GLY A 20 8.33 6.58 -14.04
N GLY A 21 7.54 6.81 -12.99
CA GLY A 21 6.14 6.38 -12.96
C GLY A 21 5.94 4.94 -12.48
N GLY A 22 4.70 4.63 -12.12
CA GLY A 22 4.33 3.36 -11.51
C GLY A 22 4.79 3.19 -10.06
N PHE A 23 4.64 1.97 -9.56
CA PHE A 23 4.79 1.62 -8.15
C PHE A 23 5.67 0.37 -7.99
N PRO A 24 6.50 0.28 -6.94
CA PRO A 24 7.21 -0.95 -6.61
C PRO A 24 6.23 -2.03 -6.12
N PRO A 25 6.65 -3.31 -6.17
CA PRO A 25 5.92 -4.39 -5.53
C PRO A 25 5.63 -4.06 -4.05
N CYS A 26 4.43 -4.43 -3.61
CA CYS A 26 4.05 -4.33 -2.21
C CYS A 26 4.87 -5.34 -1.38
N GLY A 27 5.29 -4.90 -0.21
CA GLY A 27 6.19 -5.66 0.67
C GLY A 27 7.55 -4.99 0.75
N ARG A 28 8.30 -5.34 1.81
CA ARG A 28 9.68 -4.92 1.98
C ARG A 28 10.56 -6.15 1.99
N SER A 29 11.66 -6.11 1.25
CA SER A 29 12.72 -7.10 1.45
C SER A 29 13.42 -6.83 2.79
N LYS A 30 14.06 -7.86 3.35
CA LYS A 30 14.83 -7.73 4.59
C LYS A 30 15.92 -6.68 4.38
N GLY A 31 15.96 -5.65 5.24
CA GLY A 31 16.91 -4.54 5.15
C GLY A 31 16.46 -3.34 4.31
N GLU A 32 15.28 -3.39 3.69
CA GLU A 32 14.80 -2.29 2.86
C GLU A 32 14.34 -1.07 3.68
N LYS A 33 15.07 0.04 3.55
CA LYS A 33 14.85 1.30 4.30
C LYS A 33 13.95 2.31 3.55
N ARG A 34 12.79 1.89 3.04
CA ARG A 34 11.82 2.84 2.45
C ARG A 34 11.27 3.79 3.52
N LYS A 35 11.45 5.11 3.32
CA LYS A 35 11.06 6.19 4.25
C LYS A 35 9.56 6.19 4.59
N ASN A 36 8.68 5.87 3.64
CA ASN A 36 7.24 5.83 3.88
C ASN A 36 6.74 4.44 4.26
N TYR A 37 5.76 4.39 5.16
CA TYR A 37 4.97 3.18 5.42
C TYR A 37 4.21 2.77 4.16
N PRO A 38 4.34 1.50 3.71
CA PRO A 38 3.75 1.08 2.46
C PRO A 38 2.23 1.09 2.56
N LYS A 39 1.59 1.49 1.47
CA LYS A 39 0.14 1.30 1.28
C LYS A 39 -0.08 0.36 0.11
N CYS A 40 -0.37 -0.89 0.44
CA CYS A 40 -0.54 -1.95 -0.53
C CYS A 40 -1.95 -1.97 -1.13
N VAL A 41 -2.00 -2.07 -2.46
CA VAL A 41 -3.22 -2.25 -3.26
C VAL A 41 -2.93 -3.16 -4.44
N LYS A 42 -3.97 -3.74 -5.05
CA LYS A 42 -3.84 -4.47 -6.32
C LYS A 42 -3.32 -3.54 -7.42
N SER A 43 -2.44 -4.04 -8.29
CA SER A 43 -1.89 -3.26 -9.41
C SER A 43 -3.00 -2.67 -10.30
N SER A 44 -4.05 -3.44 -10.58
CA SER A 44 -5.23 -2.98 -11.32
C SER A 44 -5.89 -1.76 -10.65
N LYS A 45 -6.11 -1.83 -9.33
CA LYS A 45 -6.69 -0.72 -8.56
C LYS A 45 -5.76 0.50 -8.56
N ALA A 46 -4.45 0.32 -8.42
CA ALA A 46 -3.50 1.42 -8.45
C ALA A 46 -3.51 2.20 -9.77
N ARG A 47 -3.71 1.50 -10.89
CA ARG A 47 -3.87 2.08 -12.23
C ARG A 47 -5.18 2.86 -12.36
N SER A 48 -6.27 2.35 -11.81
CA SER A 48 -7.58 3.03 -11.82
C SER A 48 -7.67 4.21 -10.85
N MET A 49 -6.76 4.35 -9.88
CA MET A 49 -6.79 5.46 -8.95
C MET A 49 -6.23 6.74 -9.57
N THR A 50 -6.82 7.88 -9.25
CA THR A 50 -6.25 9.20 -9.54
C THR A 50 -5.11 9.53 -8.56
N ALA A 51 -4.32 10.57 -8.87
CA ALA A 51 -3.27 11.02 -7.97
C ALA A 51 -3.81 11.49 -6.61
N SER A 52 -4.96 12.16 -6.59
CA SER A 52 -5.62 12.60 -5.35
C SER A 52 -6.12 11.42 -4.52
N GLN A 53 -6.74 10.42 -5.15
CA GLN A 53 -7.19 9.20 -4.46
C GLN A 53 -6.01 8.45 -3.84
N ARG A 54 -4.88 8.33 -4.55
CA ARG A 54 -3.67 7.69 -4.01
C ARG A 54 -3.14 8.43 -2.78
N ARG A 55 -3.02 9.76 -2.86
CA ARG A 55 -2.59 10.59 -1.72
C ARG A 55 -3.53 10.43 -0.52
N ALA A 56 -4.84 10.44 -0.75
CA ALA A 56 -5.84 10.25 0.30
C ALA A 56 -5.72 8.86 0.96
N ALA A 57 -5.55 7.80 0.18
CA ALA A 57 -5.37 6.44 0.70
C ALA A 57 -4.09 6.29 1.55
N VAL A 58 -2.99 6.90 1.12
CA VAL A 58 -1.73 6.93 1.89
C VAL A 58 -1.91 7.74 3.17
N SER A 59 -2.58 8.89 3.11
CA SER A 59 -2.87 9.73 4.28
C SER A 59 -3.72 8.97 5.31
N ARG A 60 -4.83 8.35 4.89
CA ARG A 60 -5.67 7.51 5.76
C ARG A 60 -4.87 6.41 6.45
N LYS A 61 -3.98 5.74 5.71
CA LYS A 61 -3.10 4.71 6.30
C LYS A 61 -2.15 5.31 7.33
N LYS A 62 -1.48 6.42 7.03
CA LYS A 62 -0.57 7.11 7.97
C LYS A 62 -1.29 7.53 9.25
N THR A 63 -2.46 8.15 9.14
CA THR A 63 -3.28 8.54 10.30
C THR A 63 -3.65 7.33 11.14
N ALA A 64 -4.03 6.23 10.49
CA ALA A 64 -4.44 5.04 11.18
C ALA A 64 -3.26 4.27 11.81
N GLU A 65 -2.04 4.37 11.28
CA GLU A 65 -0.77 3.91 11.90
C GLU A 65 -0.29 4.80 13.05
N ARG A 66 -0.60 6.11 13.04
CA ARG A 66 -0.25 7.02 14.13
C ARG A 66 -1.01 6.75 15.42
N ARG A 67 -2.23 6.20 15.34
CA ARG A 67 -3.02 5.85 16.52
C ARG A 67 -2.40 4.64 17.21
N SER A 68 -2.12 4.75 18.51
CA SER A 68 -1.65 3.61 19.31
C SER A 68 -2.70 2.50 19.28
N ARG A 69 -2.29 1.30 18.87
CA ARG A 69 -3.18 0.13 18.77
C ARG A 69 -2.82 -0.89 19.83
N LYS A 70 -3.79 -1.30 20.65
CA LYS A 70 -3.64 -2.45 21.55
C LYS A 70 -3.28 -3.70 20.72
N GLY A 71 -2.16 -4.34 21.08
CA GLY A 71 -1.73 -5.61 20.47
C GLY A 71 -1.15 -5.52 19.06
N LYS A 72 -0.80 -4.33 18.55
CA LYS A 72 -0.16 -4.13 17.22
C LYS A 72 -0.88 -4.83 16.05
N LYS A 73 -2.19 -5.05 16.15
CA LYS A 73 -2.96 -5.74 15.10
C LYS A 73 -2.86 -4.99 13.76
N PRO A 74 -2.68 -5.70 12.63
CA PRO A 74 -2.69 -5.08 11.31
C PRO A 74 -4.02 -4.37 11.07
N ASN A 75 -3.97 -3.11 10.62
CA ASN A 75 -5.19 -2.42 10.20
C ASN A 75 -5.35 -2.43 8.69
N TYR A 76 -6.61 -2.55 8.27
CA TYR A 76 -7.01 -2.32 6.89
C TYR A 76 -7.61 -0.92 6.75
N ALA A 77 -6.78 0.07 6.44
CA ALA A 77 -7.29 1.38 6.01
C ALA A 77 -7.87 1.25 4.59
N LYS A 78 -9.19 1.38 4.42
CA LYS A 78 -9.85 1.30 3.10
C LYS A 78 -9.26 2.36 2.14
N THR A 79 -8.99 1.92 0.90
CA THR A 79 -8.49 2.74 -0.21
C THR A 79 -9.61 3.33 -1.01
#